data_AF-A0A835XJE1-F1
#
_entry.id   AF-A0A835XJE1-F1
#
_cell.length_a   1.000
_cell.length_b   1.000
_cell.length_c   1.000
_cell.angle_alpha   90.00
_cell.angle_beta   90.00
_cell.angle_gamma   90.00
#
_symmetry.space_group_name_H-M   'P 1'
#
loop_
_entity.id
_entity.type
_entity.pdbx_description
1 polymer ?
#
loop_
_entity_poly.entity_id
_entity_poly.type
_entity_poly.pdbx_seq_one_letter_code
_entity_poly.pdbx_strand_id
1 'polypeptide(L)' 'MNEKKLEEYDEIFDFIEDNLPDWERLLIDGHIKIKTNQKNVQFAFMEQILQKFNLRITDVSFTDYYGIIFGIEKLETV' A
#
# COMPACT_ATOMS: atom_id res chain seq x y z
N MET A 1 -9.65 -4.69 17.53
CA MET A 1 -8.60 -4.61 16.50
C MET A 1 -8.31 -6.04 16.07
N ASN A 2 -8.47 -6.37 14.78
CA ASN A 2 -8.33 -7.76 14.33
C ASN A 2 -6.91 -7.93 13.77
N GLU A 3 -5.98 -8.39 14.60
CA GLU A 3 -4.57 -8.65 14.23
C GLU A 3 -4.45 -9.50 12.97
N LYS A 4 -5.41 -10.41 12.74
CA LYS A 4 -5.56 -11.21 11.53
C LYS A 4 -5.60 -10.41 10.22
N LYS A 5 -6.17 -9.20 10.23
CA LYS A 5 -6.27 -8.38 9.01
C LYS A 5 -4.92 -7.75 8.64
N LEU A 6 -3.98 -7.65 9.58
CA LEU A 6 -2.61 -7.21 9.32
C LEU A 6 -1.77 -8.36 8.77
N GLU A 7 -1.92 -9.57 9.34
CA GLU A 7 -1.25 -10.78 8.87
C GLU A 7 -1.51 -11.05 7.37
N GLU A 8 -2.74 -10.77 6.90
CA GLU A 8 -3.08 -10.88 5.47
C GLU A 8 -2.23 -9.99 4.56
N TYR A 9 -1.59 -8.95 5.08
CA TYR A 9 -0.78 -8.00 4.31
C TYR A 9 0.72 -8.11 4.61
N ASP A 10 1.16 -9.01 5.49
CA ASP A 10 2.58 -9.14 5.84
C ASP A 10 3.45 -9.41 4.61
N GLU A 11 3.04 -10.34 3.74
CA GLU A 11 3.77 -10.61 2.48
C GLU A 11 3.88 -9.39 1.55
N ILE A 12 2.88 -8.49 1.58
CA ILE A 12 2.88 -7.25 0.80
C ILE A 12 3.90 -6.28 1.39
N PHE A 13 3.93 -6.18 2.72
CA PHE A 13 4.84 -5.28 3.43
C PHE A 13 6.29 -5.74 3.32
N ASP A 14 6.55 -7.04 3.47
CA ASP A 14 7.89 -7.62 3.28
C ASP A 14 8.40 -7.32 1.86
N PHE A 15 7.54 -7.49 0.85
CA PHE A 15 7.90 -7.17 -0.54
C PHE A 15 8.21 -5.68 -0.73
N ILE A 16 7.42 -4.79 -0.13
CA ILE A 16 7.65 -3.34 -0.21
C ILE A 16 8.95 -2.97 0.51
N GLU A 17 9.22 -3.51 1.69
CA GLU A 17 10.44 -3.25 2.45
C GLU A 17 11.69 -3.68 1.67
N ASP A 18 11.64 -4.86 1.03
CA ASP A 18 12.76 -5.40 0.25
C ASP A 18 13.03 -4.65 -1.06
N ASN A 19 11.99 -4.08 -1.70
CA ASN A 19 12.10 -3.54 -3.08
C ASN A 19 11.94 -2.02 -3.15
N LEU A 20 11.28 -1.40 -2.18
CA LEU A 20 10.87 0.01 -2.16
C LEU A 20 11.09 0.61 -0.77
N PRO A 21 12.34 0.75 -0.30
CA PRO A 21 12.65 1.16 1.08
C PRO A 21 12.18 2.57 1.46
N ASP A 22 11.87 3.42 0.47
CA ASP A 22 11.32 4.77 0.69
C ASP A 22 9.79 4.78 0.90
N TRP A 23 9.14 3.61 0.85
CA TRP A 23 7.70 3.47 0.99
C TRP A 23 7.36 3.02 2.42
N GLU A 24 6.32 3.62 2.97
CA GLU A 24 5.91 3.43 4.35
C GLU A 24 4.57 2.70 4.41
N ARG A 25 4.47 1.71 5.31
CA ARG A 25 3.19 1.09 5.70
C ARG A 25 2.44 2.02 6.65
N LEU A 26 1.15 2.22 6.40
CA LEU A 26 0.26 2.99 7.26
C LEU A 26 -1.00 2.20 7.60
N LEU A 27 -1.51 2.41 8.81
CA LEU A 27 -2.83 1.96 9.26
C LEU A 27 -3.59 3.18 9.76
N ILE A 28 -4.57 3.65 9.00
CA ILE A 28 -5.36 4.84 9.32
C ILE A 28 -6.82 4.43 9.34
N ASP A 29 -7.50 4.68 10.47
CA ASP A 29 -8.92 4.35 10.68
C ASP A 29 -9.29 2.89 10.36
N GLY A 30 -8.35 1.96 10.57
CA GLY A 30 -8.54 0.52 10.28
C GLY A 30 -8.36 0.13 8.80
N HIS A 31 -7.95 1.07 7.95
CA HIS A 31 -7.62 0.83 6.56
C HIS A 31 -6.11 0.71 6.36
N ILE A 32 -5.71 -0.30 5.58
CA ILE A 32 -4.31 -0.50 5.19
C ILE A 32 -3.98 0.49 4.09
N LYS A 33 -2.89 1.23 4.29
CA LYS A 33 -2.41 2.20 3.32
C LYS A 33 -0.91 2.07 3.10
N ILE A 34 -0.46 2.52 1.94
CA ILE A 34 0.93 2.62 1.55
C ILE A 34 1.21 4.09 1.25
N LYS A 35 2.27 4.64 1.85
CA LYS A 35 2.71 6.01 1.60
C LYS A 35 4.05 6.00 0.89
N THR A 36 4.24 6.95 -0.01
CA THR A 36 5.52 7.18 -0.67
C THR A 36 5.79 8.67 -0.77
N ASN A 37 7.02 9.08 -0.49
CA ASN A 37 7.46 10.49 -0.60
C ASN A 37 8.06 10.80 -1.98
N GLN A 38 7.94 9.87 -2.94
CA GLN A 38 8.42 10.07 -4.30
C GLN A 38 7.55 11.08 -5.03
N LYS A 39 8.15 12.21 -5.44
CA LYS A 39 7.47 13.25 -6.24
C LYS A 39 6.92 12.74 -7.57
N ASN A 40 7.61 11.77 -8.16
CA ASN A 40 7.19 11.07 -9.37
C ASN A 40 7.04 9.60 -9.02
N VAL A 41 5.93 9.23 -8.37
CA VAL A 41 5.57 7.81 -8.30
C VAL A 41 5.41 7.32 -9.72
N GLN A 42 6.33 6.46 -10.16
CA GLN A 42 6.10 5.72 -11.38
C GLN A 42 4.97 4.76 -11.07
N PHE A 43 3.76 5.08 -11.51
CA PHE A 43 2.56 4.25 -11.34
C PHE A 43 2.81 2.77 -11.70
N ALA A 44 3.79 2.50 -12.58
CA ALA A 44 4.29 1.17 -12.88
C ALA A 44 4.67 0.31 -11.65
N PHE A 45 5.30 0.87 -10.62
CA PHE A 45 5.63 0.11 -9.40
C PHE A 45 4.38 -0.22 -8.59
N MET A 46 3.45 0.73 -8.47
CA MET A 46 2.18 0.49 -7.80
C MET A 46 1.37 -0.56 -8.57
N GLU A 47 1.28 -0.47 -9.90
CA GLU A 47 0.60 -1.45 -10.74
C GLU A 47 1.14 -2.87 -10.54
N GLN A 48 2.46 -3.04 -10.43
CA GLN A 48 3.07 -4.35 -10.15
C GLN A 48 2.65 -4.91 -8.79
N ILE A 49 2.62 -4.08 -7.74
CA ILE A 49 2.16 -4.49 -6.40
C ILE A 49 0.68 -4.89 -6.46
N LEU A 50 -0.15 -4.07 -7.09
CA LEU A 50 -1.58 -4.32 -7.20
C LEU A 50 -1.87 -5.65 -7.91
N GLN A 51 -1.18 -5.92 -9.02
CA GLN A 51 -1.35 -7.17 -9.77
C GLN A 51 -0.80 -8.38 -9.01
N LYS A 52 0.41 -8.28 -8.45
CA LYS A 52 1.09 -9.39 -7.77
C LYS A 52 0.29 -9.90 -6.57
N PHE A 53 -0.34 -9.00 -5.83
CA PHE A 53 -1.03 -9.31 -4.59
C PHE A 53 -2.55 -9.26 -4.69
N ASN A 54 -3.08 -9.15 -5.92
CA ASN A 54 -4.52 -9.06 -6.20
C ASN A 54 -5.20 -7.96 -5.37
N LEU A 55 -4.67 -6.74 -5.44
CA LEU A 55 -5.15 -5.58 -4.69
C LEU A 55 -5.88 -4.60 -5.60
N ARG A 56 -6.73 -3.77 -4.99
CA ARG A 56 -7.23 -2.53 -5.59
C ARG A 56 -6.86 -1.31 -4.75
N ILE A 57 -6.77 -0.16 -5.41
CA ILE A 57 -6.69 1.14 -4.72
C ILE A 57 -8.11 1.52 -4.26
N THR A 58 -8.27 1.85 -2.99
CA THR A 58 -9.55 2.34 -2.42
C THR A 58 -9.64 3.85 -2.41
N ASP A 59 -8.52 4.52 -2.15
CA ASP A 59 -8.41 5.96 -2.08
C ASP A 59 -6.97 6.43 -2.35
N VAL A 60 -6.84 7.66 -2.84
CA VAL A 60 -5.56 8.34 -3.01
C VAL A 60 -5.65 9.70 -2.32
N SER A 61 -4.69 10.00 -1.46
CA SER A 61 -4.59 11.30 -0.79
C SER A 61 -3.18 11.86 -0.87
N PHE A 62 -3.07 13.18 -0.82
CA PHE A 62 -1.81 13.90 -0.88
C PHE A 62 -1.59 14.59 0.46
N THR A 63 -0.37 14.52 0.98
CA THR A 63 0.03 15.20 2.20
C THR A 63 0.80 16.48 1.86
N ASP A 64 0.67 17.50 2.71
CA ASP A 64 1.28 18.82 2.50
C ASP A 64 2.82 18.78 2.38
N TYR A 65 3.46 17.67 2.80
CA TYR A 65 4.92 17.47 2.83
C TYR A 65 5.44 16.44 1.81
N TYR A 66 4.81 16.35 0.63
CA TYR A 66 5.25 15.57 -0.55
C TYR A 66 4.97 14.06 -0.56
N GLY A 67 4.13 13.55 0.35
CA GLY A 67 3.73 12.13 0.35
C GLY A 67 2.43 11.88 -0.42
N ILE A 68 2.41 10.85 -1.27
CA ILE A 68 1.18 10.25 -1.80
C ILE A 68 0.84 9.05 -0.92
N ILE A 69 -0.42 8.97 -0.47
CA ILE A 69 -0.95 7.85 0.31
C ILE A 69 -1.98 7.13 -0.54
N PHE A 70 -1.80 5.82 -0.67
CA PHE A 70 -2.70 4.91 -1.36
C PHE A 70 -3.36 4.00 -0.34
N GLY A 71 -4.67 4.07 -0.21
CA GLY A 71 -5.43 3.02 0.45
C GLY A 71 -5.49 1.79 -0.43
N ILE A 72 -5.27 0.60 0.15
CA ILE A 72 -5.28 -0.67 -0.57
C ILE A 72 -6.20 -1.69 0.09
N GLU A 73 -6.75 -2.56 -0.73
CA GLU A 73 -7.59 -3.67 -0.28
C GLU A 73 -7.37 -4.90 -1.15
N LYS A 74 -7.20 -6.07 -0.52
CA LYS A 74 -7.20 -7.38 -1.18
C LYS A 74 -8.57 -7.63 -1.81
N LEU A 75 -8.53 -8.01 -3.09
CA LEU A 75 -9.69 -8.53 -3.78
C LEU A 75 -9.86 -9.98 -3.35
N GLU A 76 -11.03 -10.30 -2.77
CA GLU A 76 -11.40 -11.69 -2.52
C GLU A 76 -11.48 -12.41 -3.87
N THR A 77 -10.71 -13.48 -4.04
CA THR A 77 -10.87 -14.40 -5.17
C THR A 77 -12.22 -15.10 -5.00
N VAL A 78 -13.12 -14.85 -5.95
CA VAL A 78 -14.43 -15.53 -6.09
C VAL A 78 -14.24 -17.04 -6.23
#